data_AF-A0A496UMB6-F1
#
_entry.id   AF-A0A496UMB6-F1
#
_cell.length_a   1.000
_cell.length_b   1.000
_cell.length_c   1.000
_cell.angle_alpha   90.00
_cell.angle_beta   90.00
_cell.angle_gamma   90.00
#
_symmetry.space_group_name_H-M   'P 1'
#
loop_
_entity.id
_entity.type
_entity.pdbx_description
1 polymer ?
#
loop_
_entity_poly.entity_id
_entity_poly.type
_entity_poly.pdbx_seq_one_letter_code
_entity_poly.pdbx_strand_id
1 'polypeptide(L)'
;MIRTDLFSRAGGFRDDFFMYYEDADLCRKVVEQGYSVEVLPSEIVLHNVASGSGGELSKIAIYFSERNRIVLSRDMLSPLMRFTFMVYKSAVLLVLSLKFLWQGPELIPCIWRGYFDGLTGKTGYSNVIDKLL
;
A
#
# COMPACT_ATOMS: atom_id res chain seq x y z
N MET A 1 13.45 12.56 4.87
CA MET A 1 14.10 12.53 6.21
C MET A 1 13.09 12.96 7.25
N ILE A 2 13.20 12.49 8.49
CA ILE A 2 12.30 12.83 9.60
C ILE A 2 13.11 12.96 10.89
N ARG A 3 12.70 13.86 11.79
CA ARG A 3 13.33 13.99 13.12
C ARG A 3 12.98 12.76 13.97
N THR A 4 13.93 12.22 14.71
CA THR A 4 13.74 11.00 15.52
C THR A 4 12.63 11.13 16.56
N ASP A 5 12.52 12.29 17.21
CA ASP A 5 11.47 12.57 18.19
C ASP A 5 10.08 12.61 17.54
N LEU A 6 9.97 13.20 16.35
CA LEU A 6 8.72 13.25 15.58
C LEU A 6 8.32 11.86 15.08
N PHE A 7 9.28 11.06 14.58
CA PHE A 7 9.03 9.68 14.17
C PHE A 7 8.49 8.83 15.33
N SER A 8 9.11 8.96 16.50
CA SER A 8 8.69 8.24 17.71
C SER A 8 7.29 8.67 18.17
N ARG A 9 7.00 9.98 18.15
CA ARG A 9 5.68 10.52 18.47
C ARG A 9 4.60 10.12 17.47
N ALA A 10 4.94 9.97 16.20
CA ALA A 10 4.04 9.44 15.17
C ALA A 10 3.82 7.91 15.28
N GLY A 11 4.47 7.24 16.23
CA GLY A 11 4.35 5.80 16.43
C GLY A 11 5.09 4.96 15.39
N GLY A 12 6.05 5.56 14.66
CA GLY A 12 6.84 4.88 13.65
C GLY A 12 6.04 4.34 12.46
N PHE A 13 6.64 3.39 11.74
CA PHE A 13 5.93 2.62 10.73
C PHE A 13 4.96 1.65 11.40
N ARG A 14 3.87 1.32 10.71
CA ARG A 14 2.93 0.32 11.23
C ARG A 14 3.49 -1.09 11.05
N ASP A 15 3.60 -1.82 12.14
CA ASP A 15 4.19 -3.17 12.15
C ASP A 15 3.32 -4.23 11.47
N ASP A 16 2.05 -3.94 11.23
CA ASP A 16 1.12 -4.87 10.57
C ASP A 16 1.08 -4.72 9.04
N PHE A 17 1.79 -3.72 8.48
CA PHE A 17 2.15 -3.66 7.07
C PHE A 17 3.59 -4.15 6.90
N PHE A 18 3.78 -5.17 6.07
CA PHE A 18 5.12 -5.66 5.72
C PHE A 18 5.86 -4.68 4.83
N MET A 19 5.19 -4.22 3.76
CA MET A 19 5.69 -3.30 2.76
C MET A 19 4.52 -2.65 2.01
N TYR A 20 4.79 -1.50 1.40
CA TYR A 20 3.83 -0.59 0.75
C TYR A 20 2.79 0.03 1.70
N TYR A 21 2.67 1.36 1.62
CA TYR A 21 1.73 2.22 2.34
C TYR A 21 2.05 2.47 3.83
N GLU A 22 3.06 1.82 4.41
CA GLU A 22 3.56 2.16 5.75
C GLU A 22 4.14 3.58 5.80
N ASP A 23 4.75 4.01 4.70
CA ASP A 23 5.30 5.34 4.49
C ASP A 23 4.19 6.40 4.32
N ALA A 24 3.16 6.09 3.52
CA ALA A 24 2.00 6.96 3.34
C ALA A 24 1.22 7.14 4.66
N ASP A 25 1.08 6.08 5.45
CA ASP A 25 0.48 6.15 6.80
C ASP A 25 1.30 7.04 7.73
N LEU A 26 2.63 6.90 7.73
CA LEU A 26 3.52 7.77 8.50
C LEU A 26 3.38 9.24 8.08
N CYS A 27 3.38 9.52 6.77
CA CYS A 27 3.19 10.87 6.24
C CYS A 27 1.85 11.48 6.70
N ARG A 28 0.76 10.71 6.66
CA ARG A 28 -0.54 11.14 7.20
C ARG A 28 -0.44 11.53 8.67
N LYS A 29 0.11 10.65 9.52
CA LYS A 29 0.25 10.88 10.96
C LYS A 29 1.11 12.10 11.27
N VAL A 30 2.15 12.36 10.47
CA VAL A 30 2.99 13.56 10.58
C VAL A 30 2.19 14.82 10.25
N VAL A 31 1.39 14.80 9.18
CA VAL A 31 0.52 15.92 8.80
C VAL A 31 -0.56 16.19 9.84
N GLU A 32 -1.16 15.15 10.42
CA GLU A 32 -2.15 15.27 11.51
C GLU A 32 -1.57 15.91 12.78
N GLN A 33 -0.25 15.84 12.97
CA GLN A 33 0.46 16.54 14.04
C GLN A 33 0.84 17.99 13.71
N GLY A 34 0.38 18.53 12.58
CA GLY A 34 0.62 19.92 12.17
C GLY A 34 1.96 20.18 11.48
N TYR A 35 2.65 19.13 11.03
CA TYR A 35 3.88 19.26 10.23
C TYR A 35 3.57 19.15 8.73
N SER A 36 4.51 19.56 7.89
CA SER A 36 4.43 19.36 6.44
C SER A 36 5.33 18.22 5.96
N VAL A 37 4.97 17.65 4.81
CA VAL A 37 5.76 16.64 4.08
C VAL A 37 6.13 17.25 2.74
N GLU A 38 7.43 17.45 2.51
CA GLU A 38 7.95 18.17 1.36
C GLU A 38 8.85 17.28 0.50
N VAL A 39 8.81 17.50 -0.82
CA VAL A 39 9.77 16.93 -1.77
C VAL A 39 10.81 18.00 -2.09
N LEU A 40 12.09 17.65 -2.02
CA LEU A 40 13.20 18.54 -2.37
C LEU A 40 13.70 18.21 -3.78
N PRO A 41 13.22 18.89 -4.84
CA PRO A 41 13.54 18.52 -6.22
C PRO A 41 15.01 18.77 -6.59
N SER A 42 15.74 19.57 -5.81
CA SER A 42 17.19 19.80 -5.98
C SER A 42 18.04 18.61 -5.50
N GLU A 43 17.51 17.77 -4.63
CA GLU A 43 18.25 16.66 -4.02
C GLU A 43 17.95 15.36 -4.76
N ILE A 44 18.99 14.72 -5.33
CA ILE A 44 18.85 13.52 -6.15
C ILE A 44 19.42 12.31 -5.42
N VAL A 45 18.59 11.29 -5.22
CA VAL A 45 18.99 9.98 -4.71
C VAL A 45 18.66 8.92 -5.75
N LEU A 46 19.64 8.12 -6.16
CA LEU A 46 19.44 7.02 -7.09
C LEU A 46 18.89 5.79 -6.35
N HIS A 47 17.79 5.24 -6.85
CA HIS A 47 17.13 4.06 -6.29
C HIS A 47 16.86 3.02 -7.38
N ASN A 48 17.14 1.75 -7.09
CA ASN A 48 16.87 0.65 -8.00
C ASN A 48 15.45 0.12 -7.82
N VAL A 49 14.57 0.43 -8.78
CA VAL A 49 13.14 0.16 -8.72
C VAL A 49 12.86 -1.34 -8.57
N ALA A 50 12.02 -1.68 -7.59
CA ALA A 50 11.48 -3.02 -7.36
C ALA A 50 12.51 -4.16 -7.12
N SER A 51 13.76 -3.80 -6.83
CA SER A 51 14.85 -4.76 -6.57
C SER A 51 14.59 -5.66 -5.35
N GLY A 52 14.05 -5.10 -4.26
CA GLY A 52 13.72 -5.84 -3.03
C GLY A 52 12.37 -6.55 -3.04
N SER A 53 11.48 -6.23 -3.99
CA SER A 53 10.12 -6.78 -4.05
C SER A 53 9.98 -7.94 -5.03
N GLY A 54 11.05 -8.32 -5.75
CA GLY A 54 11.01 -9.29 -6.84
C GLY A 54 10.41 -8.74 -8.14
N GLY A 55 10.44 -7.43 -8.34
CA GLY A 55 9.84 -6.74 -9.50
C GLY A 55 8.48 -6.09 -9.20
N GLU A 56 8.05 -5.17 -10.07
CA GLU A 56 6.77 -4.43 -9.93
C GLU A 56 5.54 -5.34 -10.09
N LEU A 57 5.69 -6.45 -10.81
CA LEU A 57 4.64 -7.46 -11.04
C LEU A 57 4.82 -8.70 -10.16
N SER A 58 5.51 -8.59 -9.02
CA SER A 58 5.60 -9.72 -8.08
C SER A 58 4.27 -9.93 -7.35
N LYS A 59 3.97 -11.19 -7.03
CA LYS A 59 2.76 -11.58 -6.29
C LYS A 59 2.68 -10.86 -4.94
N ILE A 60 3.82 -10.74 -4.25
CA ILE A 60 3.96 -10.05 -2.97
C ILE A 60 3.63 -8.56 -3.14
N ALA A 61 4.21 -7.90 -4.14
CA ALA A 61 4.01 -6.49 -4.37
C ALA A 61 2.54 -6.15 -4.68
N ILE A 62 1.93 -6.93 -5.57
CA ILE A 62 0.53 -6.77 -5.96
C ILE A 62 -0.39 -6.99 -4.75
N TYR A 63 -0.20 -8.08 -4.00
CA TYR A 63 -1.04 -8.40 -2.85
C TYR A 63 -0.97 -7.32 -1.77
N PHE A 64 0.24 -6.98 -1.29
CA PHE A 64 0.40 -6.04 -0.18
C PHE A 64 0.01 -4.62 -0.59
N SER A 65 0.38 -4.18 -1.80
CA SER A 65 -0.05 -2.87 -2.31
C SER A 65 -1.57 -2.75 -2.38
N GLU A 66 -2.27 -3.77 -2.88
CA GLU A 66 -3.73 -3.72 -3.03
C GLU A 66 -4.42 -3.76 -1.67
N ARG A 67 -4.01 -4.69 -0.79
CA ARG A 67 -4.58 -4.84 0.55
C ARG A 67 -4.38 -3.57 1.39
N ASN A 68 -3.15 -3.12 1.50
CA ASN A 68 -2.76 -2.03 2.39
C ASN A 68 -3.38 -0.70 1.97
N ARG A 69 -3.53 -0.45 0.66
CA ARG A 69 -4.22 0.73 0.15
C ARG A 69 -5.68 0.79 0.61
N ILE A 70 -6.38 -0.34 0.60
CA ILE A 70 -7.79 -0.40 1.03
C ILE A 70 -7.90 -0.26 2.54
N VAL A 71 -7.02 -0.90 3.31
CA VAL A 71 -6.98 -0.74 4.77
C VAL A 71 -6.72 0.72 5.13
N LEU A 72 -5.67 1.32 4.57
CA LEU A 72 -5.29 2.69 4.87
C LEU A 72 -6.40 3.69 4.48
N SER A 73 -7.13 3.46 3.39
CA SER A 73 -8.23 4.35 2.97
C SER A 73 -9.31 4.53 4.05
N ARG A 74 -9.44 3.60 5.00
CA ARG A 74 -10.37 3.69 6.13
C ARG A 74 -9.92 4.69 7.17
N ASP A 75 -8.61 4.81 7.33
CA ASP A 75 -7.96 5.66 8.32
C ASP A 75 -7.84 7.10 7.78
N MET A 76 -7.74 7.28 6.45
CA MET A 76 -7.52 8.61 5.84
C MET A 76 -8.77 9.31 5.30
N LEU A 77 -9.76 8.56 4.80
CA LEU A 77 -10.83 9.15 3.98
C LEU A 77 -12.14 9.29 4.76
N SER A 78 -12.82 10.41 4.56
CA SER A 78 -14.21 10.56 5.01
C SER A 78 -15.12 9.50 4.40
N PRO A 79 -16.27 9.16 5.00
CA PRO A 79 -17.14 8.09 4.49
C PRO A 79 -17.53 8.24 3.01
N LEU A 80 -17.82 9.47 2.56
CA LEU A 80 -18.15 9.76 1.17
C LEU A 80 -16.94 9.56 0.23
N MET A 81 -15.77 10.11 0.60
CA MET A 81 -14.55 9.95 -0.19
C MET A 81 -14.14 8.48 -0.27
N ARG A 82 -14.30 7.74 0.83
CA ARG A 82 -14.05 6.30 0.88
C ARG A 82 -15.00 5.54 -0.04
N PHE A 83 -16.29 5.87 -0.06
CA PHE A 83 -17.24 5.25 -0.99
C PHE A 83 -16.82 5.48 -2.45
N THR A 84 -16.53 6.73 -2.82
CA THR A 84 -16.05 7.08 -4.17
C THR A 84 -14.76 6.33 -4.51
N PHE A 85 -13.80 6.30 -3.59
CA PHE A 85 -12.55 5.56 -3.74
C PHE A 85 -12.79 4.06 -3.96
N MET A 86 -13.71 3.45 -3.22
CA MET A 86 -14.03 2.03 -3.36
C MET A 86 -14.66 1.72 -4.73
N VAL A 87 -15.56 2.57 -5.23
CA VAL A 87 -16.13 2.43 -6.58
C VAL A 87 -15.04 2.51 -7.64
N TYR A 88 -14.19 3.54 -7.56
CA TYR A 88 -13.04 3.71 -8.45
C TYR A 88 -12.10 2.49 -8.40
N LYS A 89 -11.76 2.02 -7.20
CA LYS A 89 -10.86 0.88 -7.02
C LYS A 89 -11.42 -0.42 -7.55
N SER A 90 -12.72 -0.67 -7.40
CA SER A 90 -13.38 -1.83 -8.01
C SER A 90 -13.29 -1.78 -9.54
N ALA A 91 -13.51 -0.61 -10.14
CA ALA A 91 -13.36 -0.45 -11.59
C ALA A 91 -11.91 -0.71 -12.05
N VAL A 92 -10.92 -0.16 -11.34
CA VAL A 92 -9.50 -0.41 -11.62
C VAL A 92 -9.15 -1.90 -11.47
N LEU A 93 -9.65 -2.57 -10.42
CA LEU A 93 -9.44 -4.00 -10.21
C LEU A 93 -9.93 -4.84 -11.39
N LEU A 94 -11.11 -4.51 -11.94
CA LEU A 94 -11.66 -5.19 -13.12
C LEU A 94 -10.78 -4.98 -14.35
N VAL A 95 -10.35 -3.74 -14.61
CA VAL A 95 -9.43 -3.43 -15.73
C VAL A 95 -8.11 -4.18 -15.58
N LEU A 96 -7.53 -4.20 -14.38
CA LEU A 96 -6.29 -4.94 -14.10
C LEU A 96 -6.49 -6.45 -14.26
N SER A 97 -7.63 -6.99 -13.83
CA SER A 97 -7.95 -8.42 -14.01
C SER A 97 -7.98 -8.79 -15.49
N LEU A 98 -8.61 -7.96 -16.34
CA LEU A 98 -8.62 -8.16 -17.79
C LEU A 98 -7.20 -8.06 -18.38
N LYS A 99 -6.42 -7.06 -17.97
CA LYS A 99 -5.03 -6.89 -18.43
C LYS A 99 -4.16 -8.12 -18.07
N PHE A 100 -4.33 -8.67 -16.87
CA PHE A 100 -3.56 -9.82 -16.40
C PHE A 100 -3.94 -11.13 -17.09
N LEU A 101 -5.10 -11.24 -17.75
CA LEU A 101 -5.40 -12.40 -18.61
C LEU A 101 -4.33 -12.61 -19.69
N TRP A 102 -3.67 -11.54 -20.14
CA TRP A 102 -2.63 -11.60 -21.18
C TRP A 102 -1.20 -11.46 -20.66
N GLN A 103 -1.00 -10.89 -19.46
CA GLN A 103 0.34 -10.62 -18.92
C GLN A 103 0.82 -11.63 -17.88
N GLY A 104 -0.10 -12.40 -17.29
CA GLY A 104 0.20 -13.30 -16.17
C GLY A 104 -1.08 -13.58 -15.38
N PRO A 105 -1.93 -14.54 -15.82
CA PRO A 105 -3.20 -14.82 -15.16
C PRO A 105 -3.02 -15.31 -13.71
N GLU A 106 -1.84 -15.80 -13.34
CA GLU A 106 -1.45 -16.16 -11.97
C GLU A 106 -1.44 -14.97 -10.98
N LEU A 107 -1.44 -13.72 -11.49
CA LEU A 107 -1.51 -12.50 -10.68
C LEU A 107 -2.95 -12.14 -10.28
N ILE A 108 -3.95 -12.66 -11.02
CA ILE A 108 -5.37 -12.37 -10.77
C ILE A 108 -5.80 -12.84 -9.36
N PRO A 109 -5.52 -14.08 -8.92
CA PRO A 109 -5.83 -14.48 -7.54
C PRO A 109 -5.17 -13.58 -6.49
N CYS A 110 -3.96 -13.08 -6.75
CA CYS A 110 -3.22 -12.23 -5.81
C CYS A 110 -3.88 -10.87 -5.63
N ILE A 111 -4.27 -10.20 -6.71
CA ILE A 111 -4.91 -8.88 -6.64
C ILE A 111 -6.31 -8.96 -6.02
N TRP A 112 -7.11 -9.99 -6.35
CA TRP A 112 -8.42 -10.19 -5.74
C TRP A 112 -8.34 -10.55 -4.26
N ARG A 113 -7.39 -11.42 -3.88
CA ARG A 113 -7.15 -11.74 -2.47
C ARG A 113 -6.74 -10.50 -1.68
N GLY A 114 -5.84 -9.68 -2.23
CA GLY A 114 -5.44 -8.40 -1.63
C GLY A 114 -6.63 -7.47 -1.44
N TYR A 115 -7.49 -7.36 -2.47
CA TYR A 115 -8.70 -6.56 -2.42
C TYR A 115 -9.67 -7.00 -1.30
N PHE A 116 -9.98 -8.30 -1.21
CA PHE A 116 -10.91 -8.83 -0.20
C PHE A 116 -10.33 -8.82 1.21
N ASP A 117 -9.04 -9.15 1.39
CA ASP A 117 -8.39 -9.03 2.69
C ASP A 117 -8.36 -7.56 3.15
N GLY A 118 -8.16 -6.63 2.21
CA GLY A 118 -8.26 -5.19 2.48
C GLY A 118 -9.69 -4.77 2.86
N LEU A 119 -10.71 -5.32 2.20
CA LEU A 119 -12.13 -5.11 2.55
C LEU A 119 -12.54 -5.71 3.91
N THR A 120 -11.88 -6.76 4.37
CA THR A 120 -12.12 -7.32 5.70
C THR A 120 -11.27 -6.65 6.79
N GLY A 121 -10.30 -5.80 6.41
CA GLY A 121 -9.41 -5.13 7.34
C GLY A 121 -8.32 -6.04 7.90
N LYS A 122 -8.04 -7.16 7.25
CA LYS A 122 -6.98 -8.08 7.68
C LYS A 122 -5.61 -7.44 7.44
N THR A 123 -4.74 -7.54 8.44
CA THR A 123 -3.36 -7.07 8.40
C THR A 123 -2.40 -8.16 8.93
N GLY A 124 -1.11 -7.86 9.02
CA GLY A 124 -0.06 -8.85 9.31
C GLY A 124 0.42 -9.60 8.06
N TYR A 125 1.55 -10.29 8.14
CA TYR A 125 2.22 -10.82 6.94
C TYR A 125 2.80 -12.22 7.07
N SER A 126 3.07 -12.71 8.28
CA SER A 126 3.75 -13.98 8.53
C SER A 126 3.08 -15.17 7.81
N ASN A 127 1.75 -15.27 7.93
CA ASN A 127 0.97 -16.37 7.32
C ASN A 127 0.70 -16.20 5.81
N VAL A 128 1.13 -15.07 5.23
CA VAL A 128 0.83 -14.71 3.84
C VAL A 128 2.07 -14.81 2.97
N ILE A 129 3.24 -14.43 3.50
CA ILE A 129 4.52 -14.53 2.78
C ILE A 129 4.79 -15.97 2.36
N ASP A 130 4.63 -16.94 3.27
CA ASP A 130 4.84 -18.37 2.99
C ASP A 130 3.91 -18.94 1.89
N LYS A 131 2.80 -18.24 1.58
CA LYS A 131 1.82 -18.66 0.57
C LYS A 131 1.97 -17.90 -0.76
N LEU A 132 2.81 -16.87 -0.81
CA LEU A 132 3.00 -16.00 -1.97
C LEU A 132 4.42 -16.07 -2.56
N LEU A 133 5.40 -16.53 -1.77
CA LEU A 133 6.67 -17.08 -2.25
C LEU A 133 6.44 -18.40 -2.98
#